data_AF-A0A139P6Z4-F1
#
_entry.id   AF-A0A139P6Z4-F1
#
_cell.length_a   1.000
_cell.length_b   1.000
_cell.length_c   1.000
_cell.angle_alpha   90.00
_cell.angle_beta   90.00
_cell.angle_gamma   90.00
#
_symmetry.space_group_name_H-M   'P 1'
#
loop_
_entity.id
_entity.type
_entity.pdbx_description
1 polymer ?
#
loop_
_entity_poly.entity_id
_entity_poly.type
_entity_poly.pdbx_seq_one_letter_code
_entity_poly.pdbx_strand_id
1 'polypeptide(L)' 'MKQYNITKDDLDSYYDEIVNQKFLRAWTEIYDSKFSPEDYGEVKIETQWAGW' A
#
# COMPACT_ATOMS: atom_id res chain seq x y z
N MET A 1 -13.79 4.91 12.15
CA MET A 1 -12.43 5.46 12.32
C MET A 1 -12.36 6.57 13.34
N LYS A 2 -13.21 7.61 13.26
CA LYS A 2 -13.29 8.67 14.30
C LYS A 2 -13.42 8.15 15.74
N GLN A 3 -14.17 7.06 15.96
CA GLN A 3 -14.29 6.42 17.27
C GLN A 3 -12.96 5.89 17.85
N TYR A 4 -12.01 5.52 16.98
CA TYR A 4 -10.67 5.04 17.35
C TYR A 4 -9.58 6.05 16.99
N ASN A 5 -9.98 7.28 16.65
CA ASN A 5 -9.10 8.36 16.22
C ASN A 5 -8.18 8.02 15.03
N ILE A 6 -8.56 7.03 14.21
CA ILE A 6 -7.82 6.66 13.00
C ILE A 6 -8.07 7.73 11.92
N THR A 7 -6.99 8.23 11.37
CA THR A 7 -6.93 9.29 10.36
C THR A 7 -6.68 8.71 8.97
N LYS A 8 -6.75 9.57 7.95
CA LYS A 8 -6.36 9.21 6.58
C LYS A 8 -4.88 8.81 6.50
N ASP A 9 -4.03 9.58 7.17
CA ASP A 9 -2.58 9.34 7.20
C ASP A 9 -2.24 7.99 7.85
N ASP A 10 -3.01 7.58 8.88
CA ASP A 10 -2.86 6.24 9.47
C ASP A 10 -3.16 5.14 8.45
N LEU A 11 -4.19 5.31 7.61
CA LEU A 11 -4.53 4.33 6.57
C LEU A 11 -3.48 4.27 5.47
N ASP A 12 -2.97 5.42 5.06
CA ASP A 12 -1.87 5.48 4.09
C ASP A 12 -0.62 4.80 4.66
N SER A 13 -0.31 5.02 5.94
CA SER A 13 0.80 4.35 6.62
C SER A 13 0.60 2.84 6.75
N TYR A 14 -0.60 2.36 7.10
CA TYR A 14 -0.87 0.93 7.20
C TYR A 14 -0.85 0.24 5.84
N TYR A 15 -1.34 0.93 4.81
CA TYR A 15 -1.27 0.43 3.44
C TYR A 15 0.19 0.25 3.02
N ASP A 16 1.05 1.26 3.21
CA ASP A 16 2.47 1.15 2.87
C ASP A 16 3.16 0.04 3.67
N GLU A 17 2.97 -0.02 5.00
CA GLU A 17 3.62 -1.02 5.84
C GLU A 17 3.26 -2.46 5.43
N ILE A 18 1.98 -2.72 5.18
CA ILE A 18 1.50 -4.09 4.97
C ILE A 18 1.60 -4.48 3.49
N VAL A 19 1.14 -3.63 2.58
CA VAL A 19 1.08 -3.95 1.15
C VAL A 19 2.46 -3.79 0.52
N ASN A 20 3.07 -2.63 0.68
CA ASN A 20 4.29 -2.29 -0.06
C ASN A 20 5.49 -2.96 0.62
N GLN A 21 5.69 -2.69 1.91
CA GLN A 21 6.90 -3.07 2.62
C GLN A 21 6.93 -4.54 3.07
N LYS A 22 5.77 -5.18 3.28
CA LYS A 22 5.71 -6.61 3.63
C LYS A 22 5.36 -7.47 2.43
N PHE A 23 4.15 -7.31 1.88
CA PHE A 23 3.64 -8.25 0.90
C PHE A 23 4.37 -8.18 -0.44
N LEU A 24 4.42 -7.00 -1.07
CA LEU A 24 5.06 -6.83 -2.37
C LEU A 24 6.58 -6.99 -2.28
N ARG A 25 7.20 -6.55 -1.19
CA ARG A 25 8.62 -6.79 -0.95
C ARG A 25 8.95 -8.27 -0.90
N ALA A 26 8.21 -9.06 -0.12
CA ALA A 26 8.38 -10.51 -0.07
C ALA A 26 8.12 -11.17 -1.44
N TRP A 27 7.16 -10.67 -2.21
CA TRP A 27 6.91 -11.13 -3.58
C TRP A 27 8.13 -10.93 -4.49
N THR A 28 8.75 -9.75 -4.47
CA THR A 28 9.97 -9.48 -5.26
C THR A 28 11.20 -10.28 -4.81
N GLU A 29 11.23 -10.78 -3.57
CA GLU A 29 12.31 -11.63 -3.07
C GLU A 29 12.22 -13.08 -3.57
N ILE A 30 11.00 -13.56 -3.84
CA ILE A 30 10.76 -14.96 -4.28
C ILE A 30 10.48 -15.09 -5.79
N TYR A 31 10.21 -13.97 -6.46
CA TYR A 31 9.93 -13.91 -7.88
C TYR A 31 10.70 -12.74 -8.50
N ASP A 32 11.43 -12.99 -9.59
CA ASP A 32 12.16 -11.97 -10.35
C ASP A 32 11.17 -11.08 -11.11
N SER A 33 10.52 -10.20 -10.36
CA SER A 33 9.45 -9.32 -10.79
C SER A 33 10.01 -8.18 -11.62
N LYS A 34 9.29 -7.82 -12.69
CA LYS A 34 9.57 -6.59 -13.46
C LYS A 34 9.11 -5.31 -12.75
N PHE A 35 8.32 -5.47 -11.69
CA PHE A 35 7.70 -4.40 -10.90
C PHE A 35 8.13 -4.48 -9.44
N SER A 36 7.92 -3.41 -8.69
CA SER A 36 8.40 -3.24 -7.31
C SER A 36 7.33 -2.62 -6.41
N PRO A 37 7.51 -2.64 -5.07
CA PRO A 37 6.64 -1.91 -4.15
C PRO A 37 6.54 -0.41 -4.44
N GLU A 38 7.52 0.17 -5.13
CA GLU A 38 7.55 1.59 -5.50
C GLU A 38 7.03 1.86 -6.92
N ASP A 39 6.93 0.82 -7.76
CA ASP A 39 6.47 0.91 -9.14
C ASP A 39 5.60 -0.30 -9.50
N TYR A 40 4.28 -0.09 -9.50
CA TYR A 40 3.28 -1.12 -9.81
C TYR A 40 3.07 -1.32 -11.31
N GLY A 41 3.75 -0.55 -12.14
CA GLY A 41 3.48 -0.45 -13.56
C GLY A 41 2.19 0.31 -13.86
N GLU A 42 1.55 -0.04 -14.98
CA GLU A 42 0.36 0.67 -15.47
C GLU A 42 -0.92 0.22 -14.75
N VAL A 43 -1.02 0.54 -13.46
CA VAL A 43 -2.20 0.28 -12.63
C VAL A 43 -2.70 1.59 -12.03
N LYS A 44 -4.01 1.83 -12.16
CA LYS A 44 -4.68 2.95 -11.50
C LYS A 44 -4.94 2.60 -10.04
N ILE A 45 -4.35 3.34 -9.11
CA ILE A 45 -4.61 3.19 -7.68
C ILE A 45 -5.67 4.20 -7.25
N GLU A 46 -6.77 3.70 -6.68
CA GLU A 46 -7.80 4.51 -6.05
C GLU A 46 -8.10 3.97 -4.66
N THR A 47 -7.80 4.73 -3.62
CA THR A 47 -8.11 4.36 -2.24
C THR A 47 -9.48 4.93 -1.85
N GLN A 48 -10.27 4.13 -1.13
CA GLN A 48 -11.59 4.56 -0.68
C GLN A 48 -11.52 5.79 0.25
N TRP A 49 -10.45 5.88 1.04
CA TRP A 49 -10.21 6.97 1.98
C TRP A 49 -9.56 8.21 1.35
N ALA A 50 -9.34 8.23 0.03
CA ALA A 50 -8.80 9.41 -0.65
C ALA A 50 -9.68 10.66 -0.44
N GLY A 51 -11.00 10.47 -0.39
CA GLY A 51 -12.00 11.52 -0.20
C GLY A 51 -12.50 11.69 1.24
N TRP A 52 -11.81 11.11 2.22
CA TRP A 52 -12.16 11.23 3.64
C TRP A 52 -11.59 12.49 4.29
#